data_AF-A0A6B2S2H8-F1
#
_entry.id   AF-A0A6B2S2H8-F1
#
_cell.length_a   1.000
_cell.length_b   1.000
_cell.length_c   1.000
_cell.angle_alpha   90.00
_cell.angle_beta   90.00
_cell.angle_gamma   90.00
#
_symmetry.space_group_name_H-M   'P 1'
#
loop_
_entity.id
_entity.type
_entity.pdbx_description
1 polymer ?
#
loop_
_entity_poly.entity_id
_entity_poly.type
_entity_poly.pdbx_seq_one_letter_code
_entity_poly.pdbx_strand_id
1 'polypeptide(L)'
;MGISQGWRVRRWSARGRTAQGPVPGGRVPQEPVPNGPVPSGPIPSGPVPNGPIPSGPVPREPIPSGRIPEGPGPVHPGSGSSRRFVLAGLGTAAASAALSACSVPASPRRTTSAADPMPGKAISIARHDRLMQILAHPDDDMYFMNPDTQRMLDSGTPLVCVYVTAGEATGINVIAGQPRPVPDKPAYSSARHQGLRQAYAVQLGLPPFTPWRKDVVTLRGGHRAEVNTLVRGARRVELVFLNTAMHTSHGRLGLPSLWTDRGLSLRTVVAEGSPLQETDAYTYDQLVDVLTGLMAQYRPTVIHTLDPDPDIQHSPNAVRRKDSEQVGYSDHADHTATASFSWAAMIRWVAEATQGKGEVPAFVATAYRGYYNRHWPKNLSPKVLAQKAANLLPYGGNEAWNCGNPGGCGDYNVGVGRPLTNKKGWVRSTHYRYPGPRPVLAAGQDGRLVGYGVLGLRAVRWRETAPGSGQWGPPRDLGGGPLAPTLGAAALTDGRQ
;
A
#
# COMPACT_ATOMS: atom_id res chain seq x y z
N MET A 1 20.16 19.62 32.74
CA MET A 1 18.89 19.14 33.33
C MET A 1 17.80 19.27 32.30
N GLY A 2 17.47 18.16 31.63
CA GLY A 2 16.41 18.11 30.62
C GLY A 2 15.10 17.70 31.27
N ILE A 3 14.00 18.38 30.92
CA ILE A 3 12.65 17.99 31.27
C ILE A 3 11.92 17.67 29.97
N SER A 4 11.61 16.39 29.80
CA SER A 4 10.76 15.82 28.76
C SER A 4 9.31 16.24 28.96
N GLN A 5 8.66 16.80 27.95
CA GLN A 5 7.21 16.99 27.91
C GLN A 5 6.65 16.13 26.77
N GLY A 6 6.03 15.00 27.16
CA GLY A 6 5.29 14.12 26.27
C GLY A 6 3.93 14.72 25.90
N TRP A 7 3.57 14.63 24.63
CA TRP A 7 2.27 15.05 24.13
C TRP A 7 1.21 14.00 24.48
N ARG A 8 0.28 14.35 25.38
CA ARG A 8 -0.95 13.58 25.66
C ARG A 8 -2.04 14.00 24.67
N VAL A 9 -2.57 13.05 23.92
CA VAL A 9 -3.80 13.20 23.14
C VAL A 9 -5.00 13.31 24.10
N ARG A 10 -5.71 14.44 24.07
CA ARG A 10 -6.95 14.64 24.85
C ARG A 10 -8.13 14.01 24.11
N ARG A 11 -8.88 13.14 24.82
CA ARG A 11 -10.18 12.60 24.42
C ARG A 11 -11.21 13.72 24.26
N TRP A 12 -11.98 13.67 23.18
CA TRP A 12 -13.27 14.37 23.08
C TRP A 12 -14.40 13.33 23.12
N SER A 13 -15.27 13.45 24.12
CA SER A 13 -16.54 12.72 24.24
C SER A 13 -17.66 13.68 23.83
N ALA A 14 -18.25 13.47 22.66
CA ALA A 14 -19.47 14.16 22.28
C ALA A 14 -20.67 13.20 22.44
N ARG A 15 -21.48 13.43 23.47
CA ARG A 15 -22.85 12.90 23.56
C ARG A 15 -23.76 13.91 22.86
N GLY A 16 -24.19 13.60 21.64
CA GLY A 16 -25.20 14.35 20.91
C GLY A 16 -26.51 13.56 20.87
N ARG A 17 -27.58 14.14 21.40
CA ARG A 17 -28.95 13.60 21.40
C ARG A 17 -29.53 13.63 19.97
N THR A 18 -30.13 12.53 19.53
CA THR A 18 -30.85 12.41 18.27
C THR A 18 -32.21 13.12 18.35
N ALA A 19 -32.45 14.11 17.49
CA ALA A 19 -33.79 14.64 17.23
C ALA A 19 -34.33 13.97 15.96
N GLN A 20 -35.46 13.27 16.06
CA GLN A 20 -36.19 12.71 14.93
C GLN A 20 -37.17 13.75 14.37
N GLY A 21 -37.13 13.96 13.05
CA GLY A 21 -38.14 14.68 12.28
C GLY A 21 -38.65 13.80 11.12
N PRO A 22 -39.90 13.99 10.66
CA PRO A 22 -40.58 13.04 9.78
C PRO A 22 -40.11 13.12 8.32
N VAL A 23 -40.08 11.98 7.64
CA VAL A 23 -39.75 11.82 6.21
C VAL A 23 -41.03 11.96 5.37
N PRO A 24 -41.06 12.77 4.29
CA PRO A 24 -42.20 12.81 3.37
C PRO A 24 -42.20 11.60 2.42
N GLY A 25 -43.33 10.92 2.32
CA GLY A 25 -43.53 9.76 1.44
C GLY A 25 -43.80 10.15 -0.02
N GLY A 26 -42.97 9.65 -0.93
CA GLY A 26 -43.22 9.66 -2.39
C GLY A 26 -43.41 8.22 -2.90
N ARG A 27 -44.43 8.01 -3.75
CA ARG A 27 -44.76 6.71 -4.36
C ARG A 27 -43.73 6.32 -5.43
N VAL A 28 -43.29 5.06 -5.40
CA VAL A 28 -42.44 4.43 -6.43
C VAL A 28 -43.35 3.68 -7.43
N PRO A 29 -43.19 3.84 -8.76
CA PRO A 29 -43.90 3.01 -9.75
C PRO A 29 -43.31 1.59 -9.78
N GLN A 30 -44.17 0.56 -9.76
CA GLN A 30 -43.77 -0.83 -10.00
C GLN A 30 -43.92 -1.15 -11.49
N GLU A 31 -42.85 -1.64 -12.12
CA GLU A 31 -42.93 -2.36 -13.40
C GLU A 31 -42.93 -3.89 -13.18
N PRO A 32 -43.60 -4.69 -14.02
CA PRO A 32 -43.70 -6.14 -13.83
C PRO A 32 -42.40 -6.87 -14.19
N VAL A 33 -42.00 -7.83 -13.36
CA VAL A 33 -40.89 -8.77 -13.62
C VAL A 33 -41.41 -9.97 -14.42
N PRO A 34 -40.74 -10.42 -15.51
CA PRO A 34 -41.13 -11.64 -16.22
C PRO A 34 -40.81 -12.91 -15.41
N ASN A 35 -41.80 -13.78 -15.23
CA ASN A 35 -41.64 -15.12 -14.65
C ASN A 35 -41.19 -16.11 -15.72
N GLY A 36 -40.00 -16.71 -15.54
CA GLY A 36 -39.55 -17.91 -16.25
C GLY A 36 -39.31 -19.06 -15.27
N PRO A 37 -39.54 -20.34 -15.65
CA PRO A 37 -39.47 -21.47 -14.72
C PRO A 37 -38.03 -21.80 -14.31
N VAL A 38 -37.86 -22.12 -13.01
CA VAL A 38 -36.63 -22.63 -12.41
C VAL A 38 -36.58 -24.16 -12.58
N PRO A 39 -35.49 -24.77 -13.08
CA PRO A 39 -35.36 -26.23 -13.12
C PRO A 39 -35.11 -26.81 -11.72
N SER A 40 -35.98 -27.72 -11.28
CA SER A 40 -35.83 -28.49 -10.04
C SER A 40 -35.05 -29.78 -10.30
N GLY A 41 -33.84 -29.87 -9.77
CA GLY A 41 -33.09 -31.13 -9.63
C GLY A 41 -33.10 -31.62 -8.17
N PRO A 42 -33.07 -32.95 -7.92
CA PRO A 42 -33.19 -33.49 -6.56
C PRO A 42 -31.91 -33.25 -5.73
N ILE A 43 -32.12 -32.83 -4.48
CA ILE A 43 -31.08 -32.73 -3.44
C ILE A 43 -30.91 -34.12 -2.79
N PRO A 44 -29.71 -34.71 -2.73
CA PRO A 44 -29.49 -35.95 -2.00
C PRO A 44 -29.55 -35.72 -0.48
N SER A 45 -30.53 -36.32 0.18
CA SER A 45 -30.67 -36.38 1.63
C SER A 45 -29.92 -37.59 2.18
N GLY A 46 -28.72 -37.38 2.73
CA GLY A 46 -28.02 -38.37 3.55
C GLY A 46 -28.10 -38.01 5.03
N PRO A 47 -28.24 -38.98 5.96
CA PRO A 47 -28.31 -38.70 7.39
C PRO A 47 -26.96 -38.22 7.94
N VAL A 48 -27.00 -37.17 8.76
CA VAL A 48 -25.85 -36.68 9.55
C VAL A 48 -25.67 -37.59 10.78
N PRO A 49 -24.51 -38.23 11.00
CA PRO A 49 -24.29 -38.99 12.22
C PRO A 49 -24.07 -38.05 13.41
N ASN A 50 -24.98 -38.09 14.38
CA ASN A 50 -24.77 -37.55 15.72
C ASN A 50 -24.06 -38.61 16.58
N GLY A 51 -22.74 -38.48 16.73
CA GLY A 51 -21.96 -39.24 17.70
C GLY A 51 -21.38 -38.30 18.78
N PRO A 52 -21.31 -38.72 20.05
CA PRO A 52 -20.68 -37.91 21.11
C PRO A 52 -19.17 -37.78 20.87
N ILE A 53 -18.63 -36.59 21.13
CA ILE A 53 -17.18 -36.30 21.09
C ILE A 53 -16.52 -36.99 22.30
N PRO A 54 -15.55 -37.90 22.12
CA PRO A 54 -14.81 -38.46 23.24
C PRO A 54 -13.88 -37.40 23.85
N SER A 55 -14.06 -37.13 25.14
CA SER A 55 -13.12 -36.33 25.94
C SER A 55 -12.03 -37.26 26.49
N GLY A 56 -10.91 -37.37 25.77
CA GLY A 56 -9.69 -38.01 26.28
C GLY A 56 -8.66 -36.96 26.74
N PRO A 57 -7.85 -37.23 27.78
CA PRO A 57 -6.82 -36.30 28.22
C PRO A 57 -5.70 -36.20 27.18
N VAL A 58 -5.24 -34.97 26.94
CA VAL A 58 -4.08 -34.66 26.09
C VAL A 58 -2.80 -35.08 26.83
N PRO A 59 -1.92 -35.91 26.25
CA PRO A 59 -0.62 -36.20 26.84
C PRO A 59 0.25 -34.93 26.84
N ARG A 60 0.77 -34.55 28.00
CA ARG A 60 1.85 -33.55 28.11
C ARG A 60 3.18 -34.29 27.99
N GLU A 61 3.87 -34.13 26.86
CA GLU A 61 5.28 -34.48 26.79
C GLU A 61 6.14 -33.35 27.40
N PRO A 62 7.16 -33.67 28.22
CA PRO A 62 8.10 -32.68 28.73
C PRO A 62 9.03 -32.17 27.63
N ILE A 63 9.24 -30.84 27.60
CA ILE A 63 10.29 -30.20 26.80
C ILE A 63 11.66 -30.60 27.38
N PRO A 64 12.60 -31.16 26.60
CA PRO A 64 13.94 -31.43 27.10
C PRO A 64 14.73 -30.12 27.26
N SER A 65 15.18 -29.84 28.49
CA SER A 65 16.19 -28.82 28.77
C SER A 65 17.56 -29.29 28.29
N GLY A 66 17.93 -28.95 27.06
CA GLY A 66 19.28 -29.16 26.54
C GLY A 66 20.23 -28.06 27.01
N ARG A 67 21.27 -28.44 27.77
CA ARG A 67 22.44 -27.60 28.07
C ARG A 67 23.17 -27.23 26.77
N ILE A 68 23.62 -25.98 26.69
CA ILE A 68 24.62 -25.51 25.71
C ILE A 68 25.96 -26.17 26.06
N PRO A 69 26.64 -26.85 25.13
CA PRO A 69 28.05 -27.18 25.27
C PRO A 69 28.90 -26.00 24.79
N GLU A 70 29.73 -25.45 25.67
CA GLU A 70 30.87 -24.61 25.28
C GLU A 70 31.89 -25.49 24.54
N GLY A 71 32.17 -25.17 23.29
CA GLY A 71 33.24 -25.80 22.52
C GLY A 71 34.60 -25.19 22.87
N PRO A 72 35.69 -25.98 22.95
CA PRO A 72 37.03 -25.43 23.04
C PRO A 72 37.49 -24.94 21.67
N GLY A 73 37.98 -23.70 21.61
CA GLY A 73 38.59 -23.13 20.40
C GLY A 73 39.89 -23.85 20.04
N PRO A 74 40.24 -23.94 18.74
CA PRO A 74 41.53 -24.46 18.34
C PRO A 74 42.61 -23.38 18.42
N VAL A 75 43.68 -23.69 19.14
CA VAL A 75 44.97 -22.98 19.11
C VAL A 75 45.86 -23.74 18.13
N HIS A 76 46.53 -23.05 17.20
CA HIS A 76 47.84 -23.45 16.66
C HIS A 76 48.51 -22.28 15.88
N PRO A 77 49.85 -22.33 15.68
CA PRO A 77 50.77 -21.24 15.96
C PRO A 77 51.21 -20.43 14.73
N GLY A 78 51.92 -19.34 15.00
CA GLY A 78 52.25 -18.30 14.04
C GLY A 78 53.43 -18.57 13.09
N SER A 79 53.45 -17.73 12.05
CA SER A 79 54.60 -17.13 11.34
C SER A 79 53.97 -15.98 10.53
N GLY A 80 54.50 -14.79 10.31
CA GLY A 80 55.81 -14.18 10.40
C GLY A 80 55.84 -13.08 9.31
N SER A 81 56.60 -11.99 9.52
CA SER A 81 56.84 -10.84 8.64
C SER A 81 55.88 -9.63 8.83
N SER A 82 56.21 -8.64 9.66
CA SER A 82 57.25 -7.59 9.53
C SER A 82 56.92 -6.50 8.50
N ARG A 83 56.51 -5.33 8.98
CA ARG A 83 56.89 -4.04 8.39
C ARG A 83 57.32 -3.10 9.51
N ARG A 84 58.63 -2.86 9.55
CA ARG A 84 59.32 -1.86 10.36
C ARG A 84 58.88 -0.46 9.91
N PHE A 85 58.49 0.40 10.84
CA PHE A 85 58.63 1.85 10.68
C PHE A 85 59.61 2.34 11.74
N VAL A 86 60.66 3.00 11.24
CA VAL A 86 61.75 3.59 12.02
C VAL A 86 61.23 4.82 12.75
N LEU A 87 61.44 4.85 14.06
CA LEU A 87 61.34 6.02 14.92
C LEU A 87 62.62 6.86 14.80
N ALA A 88 62.48 8.14 14.53
CA ALA A 88 63.48 9.15 14.84
C ALA A 88 62.82 10.19 15.79
N GLY A 89 63.27 10.22 17.04
CA GLY A 89 63.13 11.39 17.94
C GLY A 89 64.15 12.47 17.54
N LEU A 90 64.16 13.71 18.03
CA LEU A 90 63.68 14.36 19.26
C LEU A 90 63.57 15.86 18.97
N GLY A 91 62.69 16.58 19.69
CA GLY A 91 62.68 18.05 19.68
C GLY A 91 61.55 18.64 20.52
N THR A 92 61.83 18.96 21.77
CA THR A 92 60.96 19.60 22.76
C THR A 92 60.53 21.02 22.35
N ALA A 93 59.24 21.35 22.45
CA ALA A 93 58.78 22.69 22.85
C ALA A 93 57.28 22.74 23.23
N ALA A 94 57.05 23.17 24.48
CA ALA A 94 55.93 23.94 25.01
C ALA A 94 54.48 23.52 24.71
N ALA A 95 53.80 23.16 25.80
CA ALA A 95 52.37 23.03 25.90
C ALA A 95 51.63 24.31 25.47
N SER A 96 50.65 24.15 24.59
CA SER A 96 49.51 25.06 24.45
C SER A 96 48.28 24.18 24.32
N ALA A 97 47.46 24.16 25.37
CA ALA A 97 46.22 23.41 25.43
C ALA A 97 45.22 23.95 24.40
N ALA A 98 45.21 23.38 23.20
CA ALA A 98 44.08 23.51 22.30
C ALA A 98 43.09 22.40 22.65
N LEU A 99 42.03 22.75 23.37
CA LEU A 99 40.82 21.95 23.43
C LEU A 99 40.27 21.90 21.99
N SER A 100 40.69 20.89 21.22
CA SER A 100 39.95 20.46 20.04
C SER A 100 38.63 19.90 20.54
N ALA A 101 37.67 20.79 20.75
CA ALA A 101 36.27 20.41 20.76
C ALA A 101 36.05 19.64 19.46
N CYS A 102 35.77 18.34 19.56
CA CYS A 102 35.17 17.59 18.50
C CYS A 102 33.82 18.24 18.22
N SER A 103 33.81 19.29 17.40
CA SER A 103 32.61 19.80 16.77
C SER A 103 32.18 18.71 15.81
N VAL A 104 31.39 17.77 16.35
CA VAL A 104 30.52 16.92 15.56
C VAL A 104 29.83 17.89 14.59
N PRO A 105 29.98 17.74 13.27
CA PRO A 105 29.21 18.56 12.35
C PRO A 105 27.77 18.38 12.78
N ALA A 106 27.10 19.46 13.18
CA ALA A 106 25.69 19.38 13.48
C ALA A 106 25.05 18.79 12.23
N SER A 107 24.55 17.55 12.33
CA SER A 107 23.77 16.94 11.25
C SER A 107 22.79 18.01 10.81
N PRO A 108 22.74 18.37 9.51
CA PRO A 108 21.85 19.43 9.08
C PRO A 108 20.48 19.06 9.59
N ARG A 109 19.92 19.92 10.44
CA ARG A 109 18.62 19.74 11.06
C ARG A 109 17.62 19.83 9.91
N ARG A 110 17.45 18.73 9.18
CA ARG A 110 16.56 18.65 8.02
C ARG A 110 15.16 18.61 8.57
N THR A 111 14.60 19.82 8.66
CA THR A 111 13.17 20.02 8.73
C THR A 111 12.55 19.22 7.59
N THR A 112 11.65 18.29 7.91
CA THR A 112 10.65 17.87 6.94
C THR A 112 10.00 19.15 6.45
N SER A 113 10.36 19.59 5.23
CA SER A 113 9.75 20.77 4.62
C SER A 113 8.31 20.40 4.30
N ALA A 114 7.42 20.50 5.29
CA ALA A 114 5.99 20.47 5.04
C ALA A 114 5.66 21.61 4.08
N ALA A 115 4.72 21.39 3.16
CA ALA A 115 4.29 22.43 2.24
C ALA A 115 3.78 23.64 3.03
N ASP A 116 4.05 24.84 2.53
CA ASP A 116 3.56 26.10 3.12
C ASP A 116 2.02 26.05 3.27
N PRO A 117 1.47 26.11 4.49
CA PRO A 117 0.03 25.98 4.69
C PRO A 117 -0.75 27.22 4.22
N MET A 118 -0.09 28.32 3.86
CA MET A 118 -0.76 29.55 3.45
C MET A 118 -1.56 29.36 2.15
N PRO A 119 -2.80 29.89 2.07
CA PRO A 119 -3.65 29.80 0.89
C PRO A 119 -3.06 30.58 -0.31
N GLY A 120 -3.67 30.38 -1.48
CA GLY A 120 -3.40 31.18 -2.67
C GLY A 120 -2.31 30.63 -3.59
N LYS A 121 -1.86 29.39 -3.39
CA LYS A 121 -1.02 28.70 -4.39
C LYS A 121 -1.85 28.38 -5.63
N ALA A 122 -1.25 28.52 -6.81
CA ALA A 122 -1.86 28.03 -8.03
C ALA A 122 -1.97 26.50 -7.97
N ILE A 123 -3.09 25.96 -8.44
CA ILE A 123 -3.31 24.52 -8.56
C ILE A 123 -3.10 24.14 -10.02
N SER A 124 -2.26 23.15 -10.26
CA SER A 124 -2.00 22.66 -11.62
C SER A 124 -3.26 22.09 -12.28
N ILE A 125 -3.34 22.18 -13.61
CA ILE A 125 -4.42 21.57 -14.38
C ILE A 125 -3.91 20.26 -14.97
N ALA A 126 -4.53 19.14 -14.61
CA ALA A 126 -4.21 17.86 -15.21
C ALA A 126 -4.76 17.79 -16.64
N ARG A 127 -3.91 17.41 -17.59
CA ARG A 127 -4.28 17.28 -19.01
C ARG A 127 -4.85 15.90 -19.34
N HIS A 128 -4.47 14.89 -18.56
CA HIS A 128 -4.90 13.50 -18.73
C HIS A 128 -5.05 12.86 -17.36
N ASP A 129 -6.09 12.05 -17.20
CA ASP A 129 -6.27 11.27 -15.99
C ASP A 129 -5.21 10.17 -15.90
N ARG A 130 -4.78 9.87 -14.67
CA ARG A 130 -3.88 8.74 -14.41
C ARG A 130 -4.06 8.27 -12.98
N LEU A 131 -4.27 6.96 -12.85
CA LEU A 131 -4.30 6.28 -11.56
C LEU A 131 -2.89 5.76 -11.23
N MET A 132 -2.39 6.10 -10.06
CA MET A 132 -1.24 5.46 -9.44
C MET A 132 -1.68 4.69 -8.20
N GLN A 133 -1.30 3.41 -8.10
CA GLN A 133 -1.55 2.57 -6.92
C GLN A 133 -0.20 2.24 -6.28
N ILE A 134 -0.05 2.52 -4.99
CA ILE A 134 1.18 2.19 -4.24
C ILE A 134 0.85 1.09 -3.23
N LEU A 135 1.52 -0.05 -3.41
CA LEU A 135 1.10 -1.36 -2.91
C LEU A 135 2.26 -2.01 -2.16
N ALA A 136 1.98 -2.71 -1.07
CA ALA A 136 3.03 -3.38 -0.31
C ALA A 136 3.47 -4.64 -1.06
N HIS A 137 2.51 -5.46 -1.48
CA HIS A 137 2.74 -6.75 -2.11
C HIS A 137 2.02 -6.84 -3.46
N PRO A 138 2.53 -7.67 -4.40
CA PRO A 138 1.71 -8.22 -5.48
C PRO A 138 0.41 -8.78 -4.90
N ASP A 139 -0.75 -8.48 -5.49
CA ASP A 139 -2.14 -8.82 -5.10
C ASP A 139 -2.94 -7.86 -4.21
N ASP A 140 -2.30 -6.89 -3.56
CA ASP A 140 -3.01 -5.94 -2.68
C ASP A 140 -4.11 -5.17 -3.44
N ASP A 141 -3.88 -4.84 -4.71
CA ASP A 141 -4.81 -4.16 -5.61
C ASP A 141 -6.01 -5.05 -5.97
N MET A 142 -5.78 -6.33 -6.23
CA MET A 142 -6.82 -7.32 -6.51
C MET A 142 -7.72 -7.53 -5.29
N TYR A 143 -7.14 -7.56 -4.08
CA TYR A 143 -7.89 -7.76 -2.85
C TYR A 143 -8.56 -6.50 -2.31
N PHE A 144 -7.89 -5.35 -2.33
CA PHE A 144 -8.33 -4.20 -1.55
C PHE A 144 -8.78 -3.02 -2.42
N MET A 145 -8.26 -2.86 -3.64
CA MET A 145 -8.55 -1.70 -4.49
C MET A 145 -9.50 -2.00 -5.65
N ASN A 146 -9.77 -3.26 -5.96
CA ASN A 146 -10.88 -3.65 -6.82
C ASN A 146 -12.20 -3.60 -6.04
N PRO A 147 -13.33 -3.21 -6.64
CA PRO A 147 -13.57 -3.03 -8.08
C PRO A 147 -13.21 -1.65 -8.65
N ASP A 148 -12.74 -0.69 -7.85
CA ASP A 148 -12.47 0.67 -8.34
C ASP A 148 -11.39 0.70 -9.41
N THR A 149 -10.36 -0.14 -9.24
CA THR A 149 -9.28 -0.32 -10.22
C THR A 149 -9.84 -0.73 -11.58
N GLN A 150 -10.67 -1.77 -11.63
CA GLN A 150 -11.35 -2.20 -12.86
C GLN A 150 -12.20 -1.08 -13.47
N ARG A 151 -12.96 -0.34 -12.66
CA ARG A 151 -13.82 0.75 -13.14
C ARG A 151 -13.02 1.89 -13.77
N MET A 152 -11.89 2.27 -13.18
CA MET A 152 -10.98 3.28 -13.73
C MET A 152 -10.33 2.80 -15.03
N LEU A 153 -9.92 1.53 -15.08
CA LEU A 153 -9.43 0.96 -16.32
C LEU A 153 -10.52 0.99 -17.40
N ASP A 154 -11.76 0.61 -17.07
CA ASP A 154 -12.88 0.55 -18.01
C ASP A 154 -13.29 1.94 -18.52
N SER A 155 -13.08 3.00 -17.73
CA SER A 155 -13.23 4.39 -18.17
C SER A 155 -12.06 4.91 -19.03
N GLY A 156 -11.05 4.08 -19.30
CA GLY A 156 -9.91 4.44 -20.13
C GLY A 156 -8.76 5.11 -19.37
N THR A 157 -8.82 5.17 -18.03
CA THR A 157 -7.76 5.79 -17.21
C THR A 157 -6.50 4.92 -17.23
N PRO A 158 -5.34 5.43 -17.68
CA PRO A 158 -4.06 4.75 -17.55
C PRO A 158 -3.71 4.44 -16.09
N LEU A 159 -3.15 3.26 -15.86
CA LEU A 159 -2.82 2.73 -14.54
C LEU A 159 -1.32 2.50 -14.38
N VAL A 160 -0.78 2.93 -13.24
CA VAL A 160 0.57 2.60 -12.78
C VAL A 160 0.48 1.96 -11.40
N CYS A 161 0.89 0.70 -11.28
CA CYS A 161 1.02 0.01 -10.00
C CYS A 161 2.48 0.04 -9.56
N VAL A 162 2.75 0.50 -8.35
CA VAL A 162 4.08 0.51 -7.72
C VAL A 162 4.06 -0.50 -6.57
N TYR A 163 4.73 -1.63 -6.76
CA TYR A 163 4.89 -2.65 -5.74
C TYR A 163 6.18 -2.40 -4.97
N VAL A 164 6.04 -2.05 -3.69
CA VAL A 164 7.17 -1.64 -2.86
C VAL A 164 8.02 -2.84 -2.45
N THR A 165 7.40 -3.93 -1.99
CA THR A 165 8.13 -5.15 -1.65
C THR A 165 8.13 -6.15 -2.80
N ALA A 166 9.09 -7.08 -2.77
CA ALA A 166 9.13 -8.20 -3.71
C ALA A 166 8.06 -9.26 -3.46
N GLY A 167 7.31 -9.15 -2.36
CA GLY A 167 6.26 -10.10 -2.02
C GLY A 167 6.78 -11.53 -1.82
N GLU A 168 8.08 -11.69 -1.53
CA GLU A 168 8.77 -12.97 -1.56
C GLU A 168 8.53 -13.79 -0.29
N ALA A 169 8.10 -13.15 0.81
CA ALA A 169 7.79 -13.77 2.09
C ALA A 169 8.78 -14.87 2.51
N THR A 170 8.35 -16.14 2.43
CA THR A 170 9.17 -17.31 2.75
C THR A 170 9.79 -17.98 1.51
N GLY A 171 9.46 -17.55 0.30
CA GLY A 171 9.92 -18.14 -0.96
C GLY A 171 9.19 -19.42 -1.35
N ILE A 172 8.03 -19.71 -0.75
CA ILE A 172 7.37 -21.02 -0.88
C ILE A 172 6.07 -20.87 -1.66
N ASN A 173 6.06 -21.38 -2.89
CA ASN A 173 4.90 -21.37 -3.78
C ASN A 173 4.19 -22.74 -3.74
N VAL A 174 3.21 -22.91 -2.86
CA VAL A 174 2.61 -24.23 -2.61
C VAL A 174 1.58 -24.59 -3.67
N ILE A 175 1.81 -25.68 -4.39
CA ILE A 175 0.80 -26.33 -5.24
C ILE A 175 -0.06 -27.25 -4.39
N ALA A 176 -1.38 -27.15 -4.51
CA ALA A 176 -2.31 -27.96 -3.74
C ALA A 176 -2.13 -29.45 -4.05
N GLY A 177 -1.99 -30.29 -3.01
CA GLY A 177 -1.80 -31.74 -3.15
C GLY A 177 -0.38 -32.18 -3.46
N GLN A 178 0.56 -31.25 -3.68
CA GLN A 178 1.97 -31.55 -3.91
C GLN A 178 2.80 -31.39 -2.62
N PRO A 179 3.97 -32.05 -2.53
CA PRO A 179 4.94 -31.80 -1.47
C PRO A 179 5.32 -30.31 -1.39
N ARG A 180 5.61 -29.83 -0.18
CA ARG A 180 6.04 -28.45 0.03
C ARG A 180 7.39 -28.23 -0.68
N PRO A 181 7.50 -27.24 -1.60
CA PRO A 181 8.74 -27.00 -2.31
C PRO A 181 9.81 -26.36 -1.39
N VAL A 182 11.06 -26.45 -1.82
CA VAL A 182 12.18 -25.75 -1.19
C VAL A 182 11.96 -24.23 -1.30
N PRO A 183 12.23 -23.44 -0.24
CA PRO A 183 12.18 -22.00 -0.30
C PRO A 183 13.05 -21.39 -1.40
N ASP A 184 12.44 -20.62 -2.31
CA ASP A 184 13.11 -19.82 -3.33
C ASP A 184 12.42 -18.45 -3.46
N LYS A 185 13.08 -17.42 -2.93
CA LYS A 185 12.55 -16.05 -2.88
C LYS A 185 12.55 -15.37 -4.27
N PRO A 186 13.65 -15.37 -5.04
CA PRO A 186 13.66 -14.88 -6.42
C PRO A 186 12.60 -15.54 -7.31
N ALA A 187 12.48 -16.87 -7.27
CA ALA A 187 11.52 -17.61 -8.09
C ALA A 187 10.08 -17.26 -7.71
N TYR A 188 9.77 -17.24 -6.40
CA TYR A 188 8.42 -16.92 -5.94
C TYR A 188 8.03 -15.47 -6.26
N SER A 189 8.94 -14.51 -6.10
CA SER A 189 8.70 -13.11 -6.52
C SER A 189 8.39 -13.05 -8.02
N SER A 190 9.17 -13.74 -8.86
CA SER A 190 8.94 -13.82 -10.30
C SER A 190 7.58 -14.43 -10.66
N ALA A 191 7.17 -15.49 -9.97
CA ALA A 191 5.87 -16.12 -10.16
C ALA A 191 4.71 -15.15 -9.90
N ARG A 192 4.82 -14.35 -8.82
CA ARG A 192 3.81 -13.33 -8.48
C ARG A 192 3.79 -12.18 -9.50
N HIS A 193 4.95 -11.75 -10.01
CA HIS A 193 5.02 -10.79 -11.13
C HIS A 193 4.33 -11.33 -12.39
N GLN A 194 4.53 -12.62 -12.70
CA GLN A 194 3.83 -13.27 -13.80
C GLN A 194 2.32 -13.33 -13.54
N GLY A 195 1.88 -13.64 -12.32
CA GLY A 195 0.49 -13.54 -11.88
C GLY A 195 -0.14 -12.18 -12.21
N LEU A 196 0.53 -11.09 -11.84
CA LEU A 196 0.05 -9.73 -12.09
C LEU A 196 -0.11 -9.44 -13.58
N ARG A 197 0.89 -9.79 -14.40
CA ARG A 197 0.85 -9.62 -15.85
C ARG A 197 -0.39 -10.30 -16.47
N GLN A 198 -0.69 -11.52 -16.01
CA GLN A 198 -1.85 -12.27 -16.46
C GLN A 198 -3.17 -11.63 -16.02
N ALA A 199 -3.25 -11.23 -14.75
CA ALA A 199 -4.46 -10.62 -14.19
C ALA A 199 -4.80 -9.30 -14.87
N TYR A 200 -3.81 -8.44 -15.13
CA TYR A 200 -4.05 -7.18 -15.82
C TYR A 200 -4.31 -7.35 -17.32
N ALA A 201 -3.71 -8.36 -17.98
CA ALA A 201 -4.09 -8.69 -19.36
C ALA A 201 -5.58 -9.05 -19.45
N VAL A 202 -6.08 -9.90 -18.54
CA VAL A 202 -7.50 -10.28 -18.48
C VAL A 202 -8.41 -9.09 -18.16
N GLN A 203 -8.03 -8.23 -17.21
CA GLN A 203 -8.80 -7.01 -16.89
C GLN A 203 -8.85 -6.01 -18.06
N LEU A 204 -7.81 -6.00 -18.90
CA LEU A 204 -7.81 -5.28 -20.17
C LEU A 204 -8.57 -6.02 -21.27
N GLY A 205 -9.18 -7.18 -21.02
CA GLY A 205 -9.91 -7.99 -22.00
C GLY A 205 -9.01 -8.66 -23.03
N LEU A 206 -7.79 -9.01 -22.65
CA LEU A 206 -6.79 -9.71 -23.46
C LEU A 206 -6.55 -11.12 -22.91
N PRO A 207 -6.01 -12.05 -23.72
CA PRO A 207 -5.58 -13.37 -23.24
C PRO A 207 -4.56 -13.26 -22.08
N PRO A 208 -4.59 -14.15 -21.07
CA PRO A 208 -3.69 -14.09 -19.90
C PRO A 208 -2.20 -14.01 -20.24
N PHE A 209 -1.74 -14.73 -21.27
CA PHE A 209 -0.33 -14.74 -21.67
C PHE A 209 0.00 -13.74 -22.78
N THR A 210 -0.77 -12.66 -22.87
CA THR A 210 -0.43 -11.56 -23.78
C THR A 210 0.97 -11.03 -23.43
N PRO A 211 1.90 -10.91 -24.40
CA PRO A 211 3.25 -10.44 -24.13
C PRO A 211 3.26 -9.02 -23.53
N TRP A 212 4.07 -8.84 -22.48
CA TRP A 212 4.35 -7.54 -21.88
C TRP A 212 5.72 -7.05 -22.32
N ARG A 213 5.89 -5.74 -22.49
CA ARG A 213 7.22 -5.14 -22.61
C ARG A 213 7.83 -5.05 -21.21
N LYS A 214 8.97 -5.71 -20.99
CA LYS A 214 9.71 -5.70 -19.72
C LYS A 214 11.00 -4.89 -19.91
N ASP A 215 11.19 -3.85 -19.10
CA ASP A 215 12.36 -2.97 -19.15
C ASP A 215 12.88 -2.69 -17.73
N VAL A 216 14.01 -2.00 -17.65
CA VAL A 216 14.52 -1.39 -16.41
C VAL A 216 14.42 0.13 -16.55
N VAL A 217 13.86 0.80 -15.53
CA VAL A 217 13.77 2.25 -15.46
C VAL A 217 14.71 2.80 -14.39
N THR A 218 15.38 3.92 -14.69
CA THR A 218 16.13 4.69 -13.70
C THR A 218 15.17 5.63 -12.95
N LEU A 219 15.17 5.51 -11.64
CA LEU A 219 14.38 6.27 -10.70
C LEU A 219 15.22 7.41 -10.10
N ARG A 220 14.57 8.33 -9.38
CA ARG A 220 15.24 9.43 -8.69
C ARG A 220 16.31 8.87 -7.75
N GLY A 221 17.46 9.54 -7.69
CA GLY A 221 18.61 9.09 -6.90
C GLY A 221 19.45 7.98 -7.55
N GLY A 222 19.16 7.63 -8.81
CA GLY A 222 19.93 6.63 -9.57
C GLY A 222 19.52 5.17 -9.31
N HIS A 223 18.53 4.95 -8.44
CA HIS A 223 17.92 3.63 -8.22
C HIS A 223 17.33 3.08 -9.51
N ARG A 224 17.22 1.76 -9.62
CA ARG A 224 16.61 1.08 -10.76
C ARG A 224 15.47 0.18 -10.31
N ALA A 225 14.47 0.03 -11.18
CA ALA A 225 13.37 -0.90 -10.99
C ALA A 225 13.01 -1.58 -12.30
N GLU A 226 12.53 -2.82 -12.21
CA GLU A 226 11.85 -3.45 -13.34
C GLU A 226 10.50 -2.74 -13.56
N VAL A 227 10.20 -2.45 -14.82
CA VAL A 227 8.88 -1.97 -15.26
C VAL A 227 8.32 -2.92 -16.32
N ASN A 228 7.05 -3.27 -16.19
CA ASN A 228 6.33 -4.06 -17.19
C ASN A 228 5.19 -3.22 -17.75
N THR A 229 5.12 -3.07 -19.06
CA THR A 229 4.08 -2.27 -19.74
C THR A 229 3.22 -3.14 -20.66
N LEU A 230 1.90 -2.95 -20.59
CA LEU A 230 0.92 -3.47 -21.54
C LEU A 230 0.03 -2.33 -22.04
N VAL A 231 -0.22 -2.31 -23.35
CA VAL A 231 -1.06 -1.30 -24.02
C VAL A 231 -2.13 -2.02 -24.83
N ARG A 232 -3.39 -1.56 -24.72
CA ARG A 232 -4.52 -1.99 -25.56
C ARG A 232 -5.26 -0.75 -26.04
N GLY A 233 -5.01 -0.33 -27.29
CA GLY A 233 -5.54 0.93 -27.82
C GLY A 233 -5.11 2.11 -26.94
N ALA A 234 -6.08 2.86 -26.40
CA ALA A 234 -5.82 3.97 -25.47
C ALA A 234 -5.55 3.53 -24.01
N ARG A 235 -5.84 2.27 -23.64
CA ARG A 235 -5.65 1.78 -22.28
C ARG A 235 -4.20 1.33 -22.07
N ARG A 236 -3.59 1.72 -20.95
CA ARG A 236 -2.21 1.40 -20.60
C ARG A 236 -2.11 0.99 -19.13
N VAL A 237 -1.40 -0.10 -18.87
CA VAL A 237 -1.03 -0.55 -17.52
C VAL A 237 0.49 -0.65 -17.43
N GLU A 238 1.05 -0.09 -16.37
CA GLU A 238 2.46 -0.22 -16.00
C GLU A 238 2.58 -0.83 -14.61
N LEU A 239 3.42 -1.85 -14.46
CA LEU A 239 3.75 -2.46 -13.18
C LEU A 239 5.22 -2.12 -12.88
N VAL A 240 5.46 -1.35 -11.82
CA VAL A 240 6.78 -0.93 -11.36
C VAL A 240 7.13 -1.71 -10.10
N PHE A 241 8.24 -2.44 -10.14
CA PHE A 241 8.67 -3.32 -9.06
C PHE A 241 9.90 -2.76 -8.36
N LEU A 242 9.70 -2.06 -7.23
CA LEU A 242 10.81 -1.60 -6.38
C LEU A 242 11.47 -2.77 -5.65
N ASN A 243 10.67 -3.80 -5.36
CA ASN A 243 11.10 -5.11 -4.92
C ASN A 243 11.97 -5.11 -3.65
N THR A 244 11.74 -4.20 -2.69
CA THR A 244 12.46 -4.25 -1.41
C THR A 244 12.19 -5.58 -0.70
N ALA A 245 13.19 -6.15 -0.05
CA ALA A 245 13.02 -7.37 0.72
C ALA A 245 11.97 -7.19 1.82
N MET A 246 11.04 -8.15 1.94
CA MET A 246 10.03 -8.15 3.00
C MET A 246 10.63 -8.35 4.40
N HIS A 247 11.86 -8.87 4.49
CA HIS A 247 12.55 -9.09 5.75
C HIS A 247 13.97 -8.52 5.73
N THR A 248 14.37 -7.93 6.85
CA THR A 248 15.76 -7.59 7.15
C THR A 248 16.63 -8.86 7.24
N SER A 249 17.95 -8.71 7.20
CA SER A 249 18.90 -9.81 7.43
C SER A 249 18.73 -10.51 8.79
N HIS A 250 18.12 -9.84 9.76
CA HIS A 250 17.84 -10.35 11.11
C HIS A 250 16.42 -10.93 11.25
N GLY A 251 15.69 -11.12 10.14
CA GLY A 251 14.37 -11.75 10.14
C GLY A 251 13.20 -10.87 10.61
N ARG A 252 13.44 -9.58 10.92
CA ARG A 252 12.37 -8.60 11.18
C ARG A 252 11.72 -8.14 9.87
N LEU A 253 10.44 -7.76 9.90
CA LEU A 253 9.75 -7.17 8.75
C LEU A 253 10.49 -5.93 8.24
N GLY A 254 10.66 -5.85 6.92
CA GLY A 254 11.49 -4.86 6.24
C GLY A 254 10.93 -3.46 6.37
N LEU A 255 9.82 -3.17 5.70
CA LEU A 255 9.27 -1.81 5.60
C LEU A 255 8.92 -1.18 6.96
N PRO A 256 8.31 -1.90 7.92
CA PRO A 256 8.11 -1.38 9.28
C PRO A 256 9.43 -0.99 9.94
N SER A 257 10.46 -1.82 9.81
CA SER A 257 11.78 -1.51 10.38
C SER A 257 12.37 -0.27 9.72
N LEU A 258 12.30 -0.17 8.38
CA LEU A 258 12.80 0.99 7.62
C LEU A 258 12.04 2.28 7.95
N TRP A 259 10.73 2.19 8.20
CA TRP A 259 9.91 3.31 8.62
C TRP A 259 10.35 3.87 9.98
N THR A 260 10.74 2.99 10.90
CA THR A 260 11.15 3.37 12.27
C THR A 260 12.63 3.74 12.41
N ASP A 261 13.50 3.13 11.60
CA ASP A 261 14.96 3.25 11.72
C ASP A 261 15.54 3.88 10.45
N ARG A 262 15.99 5.13 10.57
CA ARG A 262 16.59 5.89 9.46
C ARG A 262 17.98 5.38 9.06
N GLY A 263 18.66 4.63 9.93
CA GLY A 263 19.97 4.03 9.63
C GLY A 263 19.87 2.68 8.92
N LEU A 264 18.67 2.08 8.88
CA LEU A 264 18.44 0.83 8.18
C LEU A 264 18.48 1.04 6.65
N SER A 265 18.99 0.03 5.95
CA SER A 265 18.85 -0.09 4.51
C SER A 265 18.23 -1.44 4.15
N LEU A 266 17.26 -1.45 3.24
CA LEU A 266 16.64 -2.66 2.70
C LEU A 266 17.10 -2.90 1.27
N ARG A 267 17.63 -4.09 1.00
CA ARG A 267 18.03 -4.48 -0.36
C ARG A 267 16.84 -4.85 -1.22
N THR A 268 16.98 -4.63 -2.52
CA THR A 268 16.11 -5.19 -3.56
C THR A 268 16.29 -6.70 -3.64
N VAL A 269 15.20 -7.43 -3.85
CA VAL A 269 15.21 -8.82 -4.29
C VAL A 269 15.09 -8.83 -5.81
N VAL A 270 16.12 -9.34 -6.49
CA VAL A 270 16.07 -9.58 -7.94
C VAL A 270 15.20 -10.80 -8.17
N ALA A 271 14.07 -10.61 -8.85
CA ALA A 271 13.18 -11.70 -9.24
C ALA A 271 13.83 -12.54 -10.35
N GLU A 272 13.59 -13.84 -10.35
CA GLU A 272 14.12 -14.73 -11.39
C GLU A 272 13.62 -14.31 -12.79
N GLY A 273 14.54 -14.19 -13.75
CA GLY A 273 14.21 -13.74 -15.12
C GLY A 273 13.82 -12.25 -15.23
N SER A 274 14.10 -11.44 -14.20
CA SER A 274 13.99 -9.98 -14.28
C SER A 274 15.04 -9.40 -15.24
N PRO A 275 14.74 -8.35 -16.04
CA PRO A 275 15.77 -7.61 -16.75
C PRO A 275 16.68 -6.80 -15.78
N LEU A 276 16.25 -6.58 -14.53
CA LEU A 276 17.09 -5.99 -13.49
C LEU A 276 17.98 -7.09 -12.90
N GLN A 277 19.27 -7.05 -13.20
CA GLN A 277 20.23 -8.10 -12.79
C GLN A 277 20.99 -7.74 -11.49
N GLU A 278 20.93 -6.49 -11.05
CA GLU A 278 21.69 -5.98 -9.92
C GLU A 278 20.75 -5.48 -8.82
N THR A 279 21.18 -5.67 -7.57
CA THR A 279 20.44 -5.21 -6.39
C THR A 279 20.79 -3.78 -6.04
N ASP A 280 19.78 -2.96 -5.77
CA ASP A 280 19.93 -1.69 -5.06
C ASP A 280 19.58 -1.86 -3.58
N ALA A 281 19.74 -0.79 -2.79
CA ALA A 281 19.27 -0.73 -1.43
C ALA A 281 18.62 0.62 -1.12
N TYR A 282 17.59 0.60 -0.28
CA TYR A 282 16.79 1.77 0.07
C TYR A 282 16.93 2.06 1.55
N THR A 283 17.39 3.25 1.89
CA THR A 283 17.12 3.87 3.19
C THR A 283 15.70 4.47 3.20
N TYR A 284 15.25 4.93 4.37
CA TYR A 284 14.00 5.67 4.49
C TYR A 284 13.93 6.84 3.50
N ASP A 285 14.96 7.70 3.48
CA ASP A 285 14.94 8.93 2.71
C ASP A 285 14.95 8.63 1.20
N GLN A 286 15.72 7.62 0.80
CA GLN A 286 15.78 7.15 -0.59
C GLN A 286 14.43 6.57 -1.05
N LEU A 287 13.75 5.79 -0.22
CA LEU A 287 12.43 5.26 -0.59
C LEU A 287 11.39 6.39 -0.74
N VAL A 288 11.39 7.37 0.17
CA VAL A 288 10.53 8.55 0.03
C VAL A 288 10.88 9.33 -1.25
N ASP A 289 12.16 9.56 -1.53
CA ASP A 289 12.60 10.28 -2.73
C ASP A 289 12.22 9.56 -4.02
N VAL A 290 12.33 8.24 -4.05
CA VAL A 290 11.94 7.41 -5.20
C VAL A 290 10.43 7.49 -5.45
N LEU A 291 9.62 7.35 -4.41
CA LEU A 291 8.16 7.48 -4.54
C LEU A 291 7.75 8.91 -4.94
N THR A 292 8.39 9.94 -4.40
CA THR A 292 8.20 11.34 -4.83
C THR A 292 8.59 11.53 -6.29
N GLY A 293 9.70 10.93 -6.72
CA GLY A 293 10.16 10.96 -8.11
C GLY A 293 9.19 10.29 -9.08
N LEU A 294 8.62 9.15 -8.69
CA LEU A 294 7.58 8.47 -9.45
C LEU A 294 6.32 9.35 -9.60
N MET A 295 5.87 10.00 -8.52
CA MET A 295 4.74 10.93 -8.59
C MET A 295 5.03 12.13 -9.50
N ALA A 296 6.23 12.70 -9.42
CA ALA A 296 6.66 13.80 -10.28
C ALA A 296 6.75 13.40 -11.77
N GLN A 297 7.25 12.19 -12.05
CA GLN A 297 7.37 11.65 -13.41
C GLN A 297 6.01 11.29 -14.01
N TYR A 298 5.18 10.55 -13.27
CA TYR A 298 3.92 10.06 -13.78
C TYR A 298 2.79 11.09 -13.68
N ARG A 299 2.89 12.09 -12.78
CA ARG A 299 1.87 13.12 -12.51
C ARG A 299 0.46 12.52 -12.36
N PRO A 300 0.24 11.58 -11.43
CA PRO A 300 -1.08 10.98 -11.23
C PRO A 300 -2.12 12.03 -10.83
N THR A 301 -3.36 11.85 -11.28
CA THR A 301 -4.52 12.63 -10.83
C THR A 301 -5.30 11.92 -9.73
N VAL A 302 -5.11 10.60 -9.61
CA VAL A 302 -5.68 9.77 -8.54
C VAL A 302 -4.55 8.90 -7.98
N ILE A 303 -4.40 8.91 -6.65
CA ILE A 303 -3.45 8.06 -5.94
C ILE A 303 -4.23 7.13 -5.00
N HIS A 304 -4.10 5.82 -5.18
CA HIS A 304 -4.61 4.84 -4.24
C HIS A 304 -3.47 4.31 -3.37
N THR A 305 -3.71 4.26 -2.06
CA THR A 305 -2.78 3.72 -1.06
C THR A 305 -3.48 2.69 -0.19
N LEU A 306 -2.71 1.89 0.54
CA LEU A 306 -3.19 1.15 1.71
C LEU A 306 -3.47 2.11 2.88
N ASP A 307 -3.92 1.60 4.01
CA ASP A 307 -4.29 2.39 5.19
C ASP A 307 -3.06 2.75 6.05
N PRO A 308 -2.69 4.04 6.19
CA PRO A 308 -1.60 4.46 7.08
C PRO A 308 -2.00 4.45 8.56
N ASP A 309 -3.28 4.32 8.86
CA ASP A 309 -3.83 4.40 10.22
C ASP A 309 -4.90 3.31 10.43
N PRO A 310 -4.54 2.02 10.33
CA PRO A 310 -5.50 0.92 10.49
C PRO A 310 -6.22 0.95 11.84
N ASP A 311 -7.41 0.35 11.91
CA ASP A 311 -8.20 0.27 13.13
C ASP A 311 -7.43 -0.39 14.29
N ILE A 312 -7.60 0.15 15.50
CA ILE A 312 -7.02 -0.43 16.72
C ILE A 312 -7.64 -1.81 16.93
N GLN A 313 -6.79 -2.83 17.01
CA GLN A 313 -7.20 -4.22 17.17
C GLN A 313 -6.31 -4.90 18.22
N HIS A 314 -6.90 -5.17 19.38
CA HIS A 314 -6.24 -5.95 20.43
C HIS A 314 -6.64 -7.42 20.29
N SER A 315 -5.67 -8.25 19.94
CA SER A 315 -5.86 -9.69 19.78
C SER A 315 -4.68 -10.48 20.35
N PRO A 316 -4.89 -11.71 20.88
CA PRO A 316 -3.80 -12.59 21.25
C PRO A 316 -2.89 -12.89 20.06
N ASN A 317 -1.61 -13.18 20.32
CA ASN A 317 -0.61 -13.41 19.27
C ASN A 317 -1.03 -14.50 18.26
N ALA A 318 -1.70 -15.56 18.71
CA ALA A 318 -2.20 -16.62 17.83
C ALA A 318 -3.26 -16.12 16.84
N VAL A 319 -4.19 -15.27 17.29
CA VAL A 319 -5.23 -14.67 16.43
C VAL A 319 -4.59 -13.70 15.45
N ARG A 320 -3.72 -12.82 15.94
CA ARG A 320 -2.96 -11.87 15.12
C ARG A 320 -2.20 -12.55 13.98
N ARG A 321 -1.43 -13.61 14.28
CA ARG A 321 -0.69 -14.38 13.25
C ARG A 321 -1.62 -15.04 12.24
N LYS A 322 -2.73 -15.62 12.71
CA LYS A 322 -3.74 -16.25 11.85
C LYS A 322 -4.35 -15.23 10.89
N ASP A 323 -4.65 -14.03 11.38
CA ASP A 323 -5.33 -12.98 10.62
C ASP A 323 -4.36 -12.06 9.86
N SER A 324 -3.05 -12.30 9.99
CA SER A 324 -1.98 -11.52 9.35
C SER A 324 -1.93 -10.06 9.81
N GLU A 325 -2.33 -9.80 11.06
CA GLU A 325 -2.41 -8.48 11.69
C GLU A 325 -1.09 -8.12 12.39
N GLN A 326 -0.87 -6.83 12.64
CA GLN A 326 0.26 -6.32 13.42
C GLN A 326 -0.11 -6.10 14.90
N VAL A 327 0.88 -5.80 15.73
CA VAL A 327 0.64 -5.59 17.17
C VAL A 327 -0.20 -4.33 17.37
N GLY A 328 -1.41 -4.49 17.93
CA GLY A 328 -2.28 -3.37 18.32
C GLY A 328 -3.16 -2.82 17.19
N TYR A 329 -3.00 -3.32 15.96
CA TYR A 329 -3.72 -2.82 14.79
C TYR A 329 -4.13 -3.93 13.84
N SER A 330 -5.17 -3.64 13.06
CA SER A 330 -5.95 -4.60 12.30
C SER A 330 -5.41 -5.02 10.93
N ASP A 331 -4.22 -4.56 10.54
CA ASP A 331 -3.67 -4.78 9.20
C ASP A 331 -2.23 -5.28 9.25
N HIS A 332 -1.70 -5.72 8.11
CA HIS A 332 -0.31 -6.12 7.99
C HIS A 332 0.63 -4.92 8.18
N ALA A 333 1.75 -5.13 8.87
CA ALA A 333 2.67 -4.03 9.14
C ALA A 333 3.30 -3.46 7.85
N ASP A 334 3.59 -4.30 6.84
CA ASP A 334 4.07 -3.80 5.54
C ASP A 334 3.03 -2.92 4.83
N HIS A 335 1.71 -3.18 5.02
CA HIS A 335 0.65 -2.34 4.45
C HIS A 335 0.69 -0.93 5.06
N THR A 336 0.71 -0.86 6.40
CA THR A 336 0.77 0.41 7.13
C THR A 336 2.05 1.19 6.82
N ALA A 337 3.19 0.51 6.76
CA ALA A 337 4.46 1.15 6.43
C ALA A 337 4.46 1.67 4.98
N THR A 338 3.99 0.87 4.01
CA THR A 338 3.87 1.30 2.61
C THR A 338 2.96 2.51 2.46
N ALA A 339 1.79 2.49 3.12
CA ALA A 339 0.89 3.63 3.14
C ALA A 339 1.57 4.86 3.75
N SER A 340 2.27 4.70 4.87
CA SER A 340 3.00 5.79 5.53
C SER A 340 4.07 6.40 4.63
N PHE A 341 4.85 5.57 3.91
CA PHE A 341 5.80 6.03 2.88
C PHE A 341 5.12 6.74 1.71
N SER A 342 3.96 6.24 1.27
CA SER A 342 3.16 6.88 0.22
C SER A 342 2.72 8.29 0.62
N TRP A 343 2.19 8.45 1.84
CA TRP A 343 1.77 9.76 2.35
C TRP A 343 2.96 10.71 2.58
N ALA A 344 4.09 10.21 3.09
CA ALA A 344 5.32 11.01 3.20
C ALA A 344 5.80 11.50 1.82
N ALA A 345 5.73 10.65 0.80
CA ALA A 345 6.10 10.98 -0.57
C ALA A 345 5.15 11.99 -1.22
N MET A 346 3.84 11.88 -0.99
CA MET A 346 2.85 12.88 -1.44
C MET A 346 3.10 14.24 -0.79
N ILE A 347 3.39 14.27 0.52
CA ILE A 347 3.73 15.51 1.24
C ILE A 347 4.98 16.15 0.67
N ARG A 348 6.04 15.35 0.46
CA ARG A 348 7.31 15.83 -0.11
C ARG A 348 7.10 16.33 -1.55
N TRP A 349 6.31 15.62 -2.36
CA TRP A 349 6.00 16.04 -3.73
C TRP A 349 5.29 17.39 -3.79
N VAL A 350 4.25 17.59 -2.97
CA VAL A 350 3.54 18.88 -2.90
C VAL A 350 4.48 19.98 -2.40
N ALA A 351 5.31 19.70 -1.39
CA ALA A 351 6.26 20.68 -0.88
C ALA A 351 7.30 21.10 -1.93
N GLU A 352 7.86 20.14 -2.69
CA GLU A 352 8.81 20.42 -3.77
C GLU A 352 8.16 21.16 -4.94
N ALA A 353 6.98 20.73 -5.38
CA ALA A 353 6.27 21.30 -6.51
C ALA A 353 5.79 22.75 -6.26
N THR A 354 5.64 23.17 -5.01
CA THR A 354 5.13 24.51 -4.62
C THR A 354 6.23 25.50 -4.21
N GLN A 355 7.50 25.12 -4.35
CA GLN A 355 8.63 26.03 -4.14
C GLN A 355 8.62 27.16 -5.18
N GLY A 356 9.00 28.37 -4.76
CA GLY A 356 9.02 29.55 -5.64
C GLY A 356 7.65 29.85 -6.25
N LYS A 357 7.59 29.89 -7.59
CA LYS A 357 6.35 30.11 -8.38
C LYS A 357 5.68 28.80 -8.81
N GLY A 358 6.02 27.68 -8.16
CA GLY A 358 5.46 26.37 -8.47
C GLY A 358 3.98 26.23 -8.13
N GLU A 359 3.37 25.17 -8.66
CA GLU A 359 1.95 24.88 -8.53
C GLU A 359 1.72 23.65 -7.65
N VAL A 360 0.58 23.60 -6.97
CA VAL A 360 0.13 22.40 -6.25
C VAL A 360 -0.24 21.32 -7.29
N PRO A 361 0.32 20.11 -7.19
CA PRO A 361 -0.10 19.00 -8.03
C PRO A 361 -1.57 18.64 -7.80
N ALA A 362 -2.38 18.64 -8.86
CA ALA A 362 -3.80 18.34 -8.77
C ALA A 362 -4.06 16.83 -8.75
N PHE A 363 -4.00 16.24 -7.56
CA PHE A 363 -4.39 14.85 -7.34
C PHE A 363 -5.32 14.67 -6.15
N VAL A 364 -6.15 13.63 -6.22
CA VAL A 364 -6.92 13.12 -5.08
C VAL A 364 -6.32 11.82 -4.57
N ALA A 365 -6.50 11.51 -3.29
CA ALA A 365 -5.99 10.29 -2.67
C ALA A 365 -7.13 9.44 -2.08
N THR A 366 -7.02 8.11 -2.15
CA THR A 366 -7.92 7.17 -1.49
C THR A 366 -7.10 6.13 -0.74
N ALA A 367 -7.36 5.97 0.57
CA ALA A 367 -6.72 4.94 1.39
C ALA A 367 -7.69 3.78 1.62
N TYR A 368 -7.24 2.56 1.31
CA TYR A 368 -8.03 1.32 1.39
C TYR A 368 -7.66 0.52 2.63
N ARG A 369 -8.66 0.01 3.34
CA ARG A 369 -8.46 -0.94 4.44
C ARG A 369 -8.01 -2.29 3.86
N GLY A 370 -6.95 -2.86 4.45
CA GLY A 370 -6.42 -4.16 4.10
C GLY A 370 -7.13 -5.32 4.81
N TYR A 371 -6.38 -6.09 5.61
CA TYR A 371 -6.86 -7.35 6.16
C TYR A 371 -8.04 -7.23 7.12
N TYR A 372 -8.28 -6.04 7.69
CA TYR A 372 -9.45 -5.80 8.53
C TYR A 372 -10.79 -5.98 7.81
N ASN A 373 -10.78 -5.97 6.47
CA ASN A 373 -11.95 -6.33 5.66
C ASN A 373 -12.56 -7.69 6.03
N ARG A 374 -11.79 -8.58 6.69
CA ARG A 374 -12.29 -9.81 7.28
C ARG A 374 -13.38 -9.57 8.33
N HIS A 375 -13.21 -8.58 9.19
CA HIS A 375 -14.03 -8.33 10.38
C HIS A 375 -15.20 -7.38 10.11
N TRP A 376 -15.22 -6.73 8.95
CA TRP A 376 -16.30 -5.83 8.53
C TRP A 376 -17.38 -6.53 7.71
N PRO A 377 -18.60 -5.99 7.69
CA PRO A 377 -19.66 -6.45 6.79
C PRO A 377 -19.17 -6.50 5.35
N LYS A 378 -19.60 -7.55 4.63
CA LYS A 378 -19.31 -7.69 3.20
C LYS A 378 -20.21 -6.72 2.44
N ASN A 379 -19.63 -5.93 1.55
CA ASN A 379 -20.30 -4.77 0.93
C ASN A 379 -20.35 -4.83 -0.60
N LEU A 380 -20.05 -5.99 -1.20
CA LEU A 380 -20.11 -6.18 -2.64
C LEU A 380 -21.34 -7.01 -3.01
N SER A 381 -22.08 -6.57 -4.03
CA SER A 381 -23.14 -7.38 -4.61
C SER A 381 -22.56 -8.65 -5.26
N PRO A 382 -23.34 -9.73 -5.41
CA PRO A 382 -22.85 -10.99 -5.99
C PRO A 382 -22.16 -10.81 -7.35
N LYS A 383 -22.70 -9.96 -8.22
CA LYS A 383 -22.12 -9.65 -9.54
C LYS A 383 -20.74 -8.97 -9.42
N VAL A 384 -20.62 -7.96 -8.58
CA VAL A 384 -19.36 -7.22 -8.37
C VAL A 384 -18.32 -8.11 -7.70
N LEU A 385 -18.74 -8.95 -6.75
CA LEU A 385 -17.87 -9.94 -6.10
C LEU A 385 -17.35 -10.96 -7.11
N ALA A 386 -18.20 -11.51 -7.98
CA ALA A 386 -17.78 -12.46 -9.00
C ALA A 386 -16.74 -11.85 -9.95
N GLN A 387 -16.96 -10.62 -10.41
CA GLN A 387 -16.00 -9.90 -11.25
C GLN A 387 -14.66 -9.67 -10.53
N LYS A 388 -14.70 -9.18 -9.28
CA LYS A 388 -13.49 -8.97 -8.48
C LYS A 388 -12.73 -10.28 -8.24
N ALA A 389 -13.43 -11.37 -7.90
CA ALA A 389 -12.82 -12.67 -7.67
C ALA A 389 -12.23 -13.29 -8.95
N ALA A 390 -12.83 -13.02 -10.11
CA ALA A 390 -12.31 -13.47 -11.39
C ALA A 390 -10.92 -12.90 -11.71
N ASN A 391 -10.59 -11.71 -11.22
CA ASN A 391 -9.26 -11.09 -11.39
C ASN A 391 -8.15 -11.84 -10.61
N LEU A 392 -8.50 -12.54 -9.53
CA LEU A 392 -7.54 -13.31 -8.72
C LEU A 392 -7.22 -14.69 -9.31
N LEU A 393 -8.07 -15.23 -10.18
CA LEU A 393 -7.83 -16.53 -10.82
C LEU A 393 -6.58 -16.53 -11.72
N PRO A 394 -6.41 -15.60 -12.69
CA PRO A 394 -5.20 -15.53 -13.50
C PRO A 394 -3.97 -15.11 -12.67
N TYR A 395 -4.16 -14.34 -11.59
CA TYR A 395 -3.07 -14.02 -10.66
C TYR A 395 -2.54 -15.26 -9.93
N GLY A 396 -3.47 -16.06 -9.38
CA GLY A 396 -3.14 -17.26 -8.65
C GLY A 396 -2.55 -18.37 -9.53
N GLY A 397 -2.82 -18.32 -10.83
CA GLY A 397 -2.24 -19.23 -11.81
C GLY A 397 -2.72 -20.67 -11.69
N ASN A 398 -2.11 -21.53 -12.49
CA ASN A 398 -2.25 -22.97 -12.43
C ASN A 398 -0.90 -23.60 -12.82
N GLU A 399 -0.49 -24.63 -12.10
CA GLU A 399 0.79 -25.32 -12.29
C GLU A 399 0.91 -26.04 -13.63
N ALA A 400 -0.22 -26.43 -14.25
CA ALA A 400 -0.25 -27.05 -15.56
C ALA A 400 -0.12 -26.02 -16.71
N TRP A 401 -0.14 -24.72 -16.41
CA TRP A 401 0.02 -23.69 -17.45
C TRP A 401 1.48 -23.59 -17.89
N ASN A 402 1.69 -23.44 -19.20
CA ASN A 402 3.00 -23.13 -19.76
C ASN A 402 3.08 -21.64 -20.10
N CYS A 403 3.47 -20.84 -19.12
CA CYS A 403 3.58 -19.38 -19.25
C CYS A 403 5.00 -18.88 -19.58
N GLY A 404 5.97 -19.80 -19.73
CA GLY A 404 7.36 -19.44 -20.02
C GLY A 404 8.11 -18.75 -18.86
N ASN A 405 7.61 -18.83 -17.62
CA ASN A 405 8.31 -18.32 -16.43
C ASN A 405 8.83 -19.50 -15.57
N PRO A 406 10.15 -19.65 -15.37
CA PRO A 406 10.70 -20.73 -14.55
C PRO A 406 10.23 -20.67 -13.08
N GLY A 407 9.98 -19.49 -12.53
CA GLY A 407 9.47 -19.34 -11.17
C GLY A 407 8.02 -19.80 -10.98
N GLY A 408 7.29 -20.02 -12.07
CA GLY A 408 5.90 -20.47 -12.09
C GLY A 408 4.92 -19.44 -12.67
N CYS A 409 3.69 -19.89 -12.88
CA CYS A 409 2.64 -19.15 -13.59
C CYS A 409 1.66 -18.43 -12.67
N GLY A 410 2.09 -18.04 -11.48
CA GLY A 410 1.27 -17.28 -10.53
C GLY A 410 1.57 -17.62 -9.08
N ASP A 411 0.77 -17.03 -8.19
CA ASP A 411 0.77 -17.33 -6.76
C ASP A 411 -0.16 -18.51 -6.45
N TYR A 412 0.38 -19.72 -6.43
CA TYR A 412 -0.42 -20.93 -6.19
C TYR A 412 -1.00 -21.00 -4.77
N ASN A 413 -0.53 -20.17 -3.84
CA ASN A 413 -1.17 -20.03 -2.54
C ASN A 413 -2.56 -19.35 -2.65
N VAL A 414 -2.76 -18.55 -3.71
CA VAL A 414 -4.00 -17.85 -4.06
C VAL A 414 -4.82 -18.61 -5.13
N GLY A 415 -4.17 -19.35 -6.03
CA GLY A 415 -4.79 -20.11 -7.12
C GLY A 415 -5.67 -21.31 -6.73
N VAL A 416 -6.42 -21.84 -7.72
CA VAL A 416 -7.35 -23.01 -7.67
C VAL A 416 -8.52 -22.88 -6.68
N GLY A 417 -9.59 -22.19 -7.09
CA GLY A 417 -10.89 -22.16 -6.37
C GLY A 417 -10.88 -21.42 -5.01
N ARG A 418 -9.74 -20.84 -4.61
CA ARG A 418 -9.54 -20.21 -3.30
C ARG A 418 -10.11 -18.80 -3.13
N PRO A 419 -10.22 -17.91 -4.15
CA PRO A 419 -10.65 -16.53 -3.89
C PRO A 419 -12.00 -16.46 -3.16
N LEU A 420 -12.99 -17.24 -3.59
CA LEU A 420 -14.32 -17.26 -2.97
C LEU A 420 -14.44 -18.22 -1.77
N THR A 421 -13.58 -19.24 -1.66
CA THR A 421 -13.65 -20.25 -0.58
C THR A 421 -12.75 -19.93 0.62
N ASN A 422 -11.82 -18.98 0.49
CA ASN A 422 -10.95 -18.55 1.59
C ASN A 422 -11.77 -18.01 2.76
N LYS A 423 -11.61 -18.64 3.94
CA LYS A 423 -12.32 -18.31 5.18
C LYS A 423 -12.07 -16.88 5.68
N LYS A 424 -10.96 -16.25 5.27
CA LYS A 424 -10.68 -14.84 5.60
C LYS A 424 -11.59 -13.87 4.83
N GLY A 425 -12.07 -14.28 3.65
CA GLY A 425 -13.07 -13.55 2.89
C GLY A 425 -12.68 -12.12 2.51
N TRP A 426 -11.38 -11.84 2.33
CA TRP A 426 -10.87 -10.51 1.98
C TRP A 426 -11.43 -9.99 0.66
N VAL A 427 -11.55 -10.86 -0.35
CA VAL A 427 -12.12 -10.50 -1.65
C VAL A 427 -13.58 -10.01 -1.58
N ARG A 428 -14.31 -10.36 -0.51
CA ARG A 428 -15.76 -10.14 -0.38
C ARG A 428 -16.14 -8.71 0.01
N SER A 429 -15.17 -7.83 0.21
CA SER A 429 -15.40 -6.43 0.53
C SER A 429 -14.31 -5.51 -0.03
N THR A 430 -14.66 -4.23 -0.11
CA THR A 430 -13.74 -3.12 -0.42
C THR A 430 -14.13 -1.98 0.48
N HIS A 431 -13.31 -1.68 1.49
CA HIS A 431 -13.58 -0.60 2.44
C HIS A 431 -12.50 0.47 2.37
N TYR A 432 -12.91 1.71 2.51
CA TYR A 432 -12.06 2.89 2.44
C TYR A 432 -11.86 3.48 3.83
N ARG A 433 -10.64 3.87 4.20
CA ARG A 433 -10.37 4.55 5.49
C ARG A 433 -11.29 5.74 5.70
N TYR A 434 -11.44 6.55 4.66
CA TYR A 434 -12.32 7.73 4.58
C TYR A 434 -13.41 7.53 3.51
N PRO A 435 -14.53 8.27 3.53
CA PRO A 435 -15.60 8.16 2.52
C PRO A 435 -15.19 8.38 1.04
N GLY A 436 -13.94 8.80 0.81
CA GLY A 436 -13.34 9.08 -0.50
C GLY A 436 -13.25 10.58 -0.79
N PRO A 437 -12.54 10.98 -1.87
CA PRO A 437 -12.35 12.37 -2.28
C PRO A 437 -13.61 13.00 -2.88
N ARG A 438 -14.65 13.12 -2.07
CA ARG A 438 -15.94 13.67 -2.47
C ARG A 438 -15.98 15.16 -2.19
N PRO A 439 -16.35 16.00 -3.17
CA PRO A 439 -16.58 17.41 -2.90
C PRO A 439 -17.84 17.58 -2.06
N VAL A 440 -17.83 18.57 -1.17
CA VAL A 440 -19.00 19.07 -0.46
C VAL A 440 -19.57 20.25 -1.23
N LEU A 441 -20.86 20.18 -1.58
CA LEU A 441 -21.54 21.22 -2.33
C LEU A 441 -22.35 22.13 -1.40
N ALA A 442 -22.33 23.42 -1.71
CA ALA A 442 -23.08 24.47 -1.03
C ALA A 442 -23.71 25.42 -2.05
N ALA A 443 -24.87 25.98 -1.74
CA ALA A 443 -25.44 27.08 -2.51
C ALA A 443 -24.81 28.41 -2.07
N GLY A 444 -24.26 29.17 -3.02
CA GLY A 444 -23.83 30.55 -2.79
C GLY A 444 -25.01 31.51 -2.71
N GLN A 445 -24.80 32.67 -2.08
CA GLN A 445 -25.81 33.72 -1.96
C GLN A 445 -26.30 34.25 -3.32
N ASP A 446 -25.50 34.09 -4.37
CA ASP A 446 -25.82 34.51 -5.73
C ASP A 446 -26.38 33.38 -6.61
N GLY A 447 -26.88 32.30 -5.98
CA GLY A 447 -27.51 31.17 -6.66
C GLY A 447 -26.55 30.20 -7.35
N ARG A 448 -25.25 30.49 -7.36
CA ARG A 448 -24.21 29.59 -7.89
C ARG A 448 -23.87 28.48 -6.93
N LEU A 449 -23.60 27.28 -7.44
CA LEU A 449 -23.02 26.23 -6.60
C LEU A 449 -21.55 26.51 -6.27
N VAL A 450 -21.16 26.15 -5.05
CA VAL A 450 -19.78 26.18 -4.55
C VAL A 450 -19.41 24.78 -4.10
N GLY A 451 -18.30 24.26 -4.62
CA GLY A 451 -17.77 22.96 -4.25
C GLY A 451 -16.51 23.12 -3.41
N TYR A 452 -16.42 22.37 -2.31
CA TYR A 452 -15.24 22.31 -1.45
C TYR A 452 -14.68 20.90 -1.46
N GLY A 453 -13.36 20.75 -1.51
CA GLY A 453 -12.73 19.44 -1.48
C GLY A 453 -11.26 19.49 -1.12
N VAL A 454 -10.61 18.34 -1.23
CA VAL A 454 -9.16 18.23 -1.03
C VAL A 454 -8.49 17.86 -2.34
N LEU A 455 -7.51 18.67 -2.75
CA LEU A 455 -6.74 18.47 -3.96
C LEU A 455 -5.28 18.78 -3.66
N GLY A 456 -4.37 17.87 -3.99
CA GLY A 456 -2.95 18.01 -3.67
C GLY A 456 -2.70 18.15 -2.16
N LEU A 457 -3.47 17.44 -1.34
CA LEU A 457 -3.46 17.47 0.14
C LEU A 457 -3.92 18.81 0.77
N ARG A 458 -4.54 19.71 -0.01
CA ARG A 458 -4.95 21.05 0.44
C ARG A 458 -6.44 21.26 0.25
N ALA A 459 -7.03 22.14 1.06
CA ALA A 459 -8.43 22.52 0.88
C ALA A 459 -8.55 23.40 -0.36
N VAL A 460 -9.52 23.10 -1.22
CA VAL A 460 -9.79 23.86 -2.43
C VAL A 460 -11.27 24.19 -2.56
N ARG A 461 -11.55 25.25 -3.31
CA ARG A 461 -12.90 25.68 -3.64
C ARG A 461 -13.08 25.84 -5.15
N TRP A 462 -14.10 25.21 -5.70
CA TRP A 462 -14.62 25.49 -7.04
C TRP A 462 -15.90 26.32 -6.93
N ARG A 463 -16.16 27.14 -7.93
CA ARG A 463 -17.41 27.87 -8.06
C ARG A 463 -17.97 27.65 -9.44
N GLU A 464 -19.27 27.46 -9.52
CA GLU A 464 -20.00 27.45 -10.77
C GLU A 464 -19.77 28.77 -11.53
N THR A 465 -19.72 28.75 -12.86
CA THR A 465 -19.47 29.96 -13.66
C THR A 465 -20.70 30.87 -13.66
N ALA A 466 -21.89 30.30 -13.83
CA ALA A 466 -23.19 30.95 -13.71
C ALA A 466 -24.23 30.02 -13.03
N PRO A 467 -25.28 30.54 -12.38
CA PRO A 467 -26.28 29.71 -11.69
C PRO A 467 -26.88 28.64 -12.60
N GLY A 468 -26.78 27.37 -12.21
CA GLY A 468 -27.36 26.24 -12.93
C GLY A 468 -26.68 25.88 -14.26
N SER A 469 -25.51 26.46 -14.56
CA SER A 469 -24.74 26.17 -15.77
C SER A 469 -24.10 24.77 -15.77
N GLY A 470 -23.86 24.19 -14.59
CA GLY A 470 -23.10 22.95 -14.43
C GLY A 470 -21.61 23.07 -14.80
N GLN A 471 -21.14 24.26 -15.21
CA GLN A 471 -19.76 24.54 -15.54
C GLN A 471 -19.04 25.15 -14.34
N TRP A 472 -17.82 24.69 -14.07
CA TRP A 472 -17.05 25.09 -12.89
C TRP A 472 -15.78 25.86 -13.28
N GLY A 473 -15.50 26.94 -12.55
CA GLY A 473 -14.22 27.64 -12.64
C GLY A 473 -13.06 26.83 -12.05
N PRO A 474 -11.81 27.30 -12.22
CA PRO A 474 -10.64 26.62 -11.69
C PRO A 474 -10.67 26.53 -10.16
N PRO A 475 -10.04 25.51 -9.55
CA PRO A 475 -9.92 25.41 -8.11
C PRO A 475 -9.13 26.58 -7.53
N ARG A 476 -9.67 27.18 -6.47
CA ARG A 476 -8.96 28.15 -5.64
C ARG A 476 -8.41 27.45 -4.40
N ASP A 477 -7.10 27.58 -4.18
CA ASP A 477 -6.43 27.09 -2.98
C ASP A 477 -6.87 27.86 -1.73
N LEU A 478 -7.40 27.13 -0.74
CA LEU A 478 -7.77 27.63 0.58
C LEU A 478 -6.71 27.33 1.64
N GLY A 479 -5.61 26.65 1.27
CA GLY A 479 -4.50 26.38 2.16
C GLY A 479 -4.66 25.12 3.01
N GLY A 480 -3.88 25.08 4.08
CA GLY A 480 -3.73 23.93 4.98
C GLY A 480 -2.88 22.81 4.38
N GLY A 481 -3.07 21.61 4.91
CA GLY A 481 -2.38 20.41 4.47
C GLY A 481 -1.29 19.93 5.45
N PRO A 482 -0.96 18.63 5.44
CA PRO A 482 -1.66 17.57 4.69
C PRO A 482 -3.04 17.27 5.27
N LEU A 483 -4.07 17.35 4.44
CA LEU A 483 -5.44 17.03 4.83
C LEU A 483 -5.77 15.57 4.48
N ALA A 484 -6.63 14.96 5.30
CA ALA A 484 -7.34 13.75 4.90
C ALA A 484 -8.08 14.00 3.58
N PRO A 485 -8.34 12.98 2.75
CA PRO A 485 -8.93 13.15 1.43
C PRO A 485 -10.45 13.43 1.48
N THR A 486 -10.96 14.02 2.56
CA THR A 486 -12.36 14.35 2.74
C THR A 486 -12.47 15.58 3.62
N LEU A 487 -13.47 16.41 3.38
CA LEU A 487 -13.84 17.52 4.26
C LEU A 487 -15.14 17.19 4.98
N GLY A 488 -15.24 17.58 6.25
CA GLY A 488 -16.53 17.78 6.91
C GLY A 488 -17.05 19.18 6.59
N ALA A 489 -18.36 19.37 6.61
CA ALA A 489 -18.99 20.67 6.39
C ALA A 489 -20.05 20.94 7.46
N ALA A 490 -20.24 22.22 7.79
CA ALA A 490 -21.28 22.67 8.69
C ALA A 490 -21.78 24.04 8.23
N ALA A 491 -23.10 24.22 8.14
CA ALA A 491 -23.68 25.53 7.90
C ALA A 491 -23.88 26.25 9.25
N LEU A 492 -23.38 27.49 9.33
CA LEU A 492 -23.63 28.39 10.45
C LEU A 492 -25.01 29.04 10.31
N THR A 493 -25.54 29.54 11.42
CA THR A 493 -26.86 30.20 11.49
C THR A 493 -26.94 31.46 10.63
N ASP A 494 -25.81 32.09 10.32
CA ASP A 494 -25.68 33.24 9.43
C ASP A 494 -25.54 32.86 7.94
N GLY A 495 -25.68 31.57 7.61
CA GLY A 495 -25.61 31.06 6.25
C GLY A 495 -24.19 30.86 5.70
N ARG A 496 -23.15 31.11 6.50
CA ARG A 496 -21.77 30.71 6.14
C ARG A 496 -21.61 29.20 6.21
N GLN A 497 -20.71 28.65 5.41
CA GLN A 497 -20.42 27.20 5.30
C GLN A 497 -18.97 26.90 5.65
#